data_AF-A0A0R2KHH9-F1
#
_entry.id   AF-A0A0R2KHH9-F1
#
_cell.length_a   1.000
_cell.length_b   1.000
_cell.length_c   1.000
_cell.angle_alpha   90.00
_cell.angle_beta   90.00
_cell.angle_gamma   90.00
#
_symmetry.space_group_name_H-M   'P 1'
#
loop_
_entity.id
_entity.type
_entity.pdbx_description
1 polymer ?
#
loop_
_entity_poly.entity_id
_entity_poly.type
_entity_poly.pdbx_seq_one_letter_code
_entity_poly.pdbx_strand_id
1 'polypeptide(L)'
;MLNETSQTERDSSNQIEKTVIKALDTKDRNLIKSLFSKRALKYAADIDEGIDYMFQIYEGQFKKKYLITMPRIWSWMPVRKA
;
A
#
# COMPACT_ATOMS: atom_id res chain seq x y z
N MET A 1 -27.28 -10.10 5.34
CA MET A 1 -25.94 -10.54 4.92
C MET A 1 -25.09 -9.32 4.58
N LEU A 2 -24.69 -8.50 5.58
CA LEU A 2 -24.01 -7.21 5.36
C LEU A 2 -22.49 -7.24 5.67
N ASN A 3 -22.01 -8.34 6.25
CA ASN A 3 -20.61 -8.48 6.67
C ASN A 3 -19.70 -8.94 5.51
N GLU A 4 -20.21 -9.83 4.65
CA GLU A 4 -19.39 -10.50 3.63
C GLU A 4 -18.96 -9.56 2.50
N THR A 5 -19.83 -8.63 2.07
CA THR A 5 -19.50 -7.60 1.08
C THR A 5 -18.46 -6.60 1.60
N SER A 6 -18.57 -6.22 2.88
CA SER A 6 -17.63 -5.31 3.52
C SER A 6 -16.25 -5.95 3.77
N GLN A 7 -16.17 -7.27 3.88
CA GLN A 7 -14.90 -7.98 4.01
C GLN A 7 -14.21 -8.17 2.65
N THR A 8 -14.97 -8.57 1.62
CA THR A 8 -14.45 -8.77 0.26
C THR A 8 -13.92 -7.49 -0.39
N GLU A 9 -14.53 -6.33 -0.13
CA GLU A 9 -14.03 -5.03 -0.59
C GLU A 9 -12.69 -4.64 0.08
N ARG A 10 -12.54 -4.96 1.39
CA ARG A 10 -11.31 -4.72 2.14
C ARG A 10 -10.19 -5.64 1.67
N ASP A 11 -10.49 -6.90 1.40
CA ASP A 11 -9.50 -7.87 0.92
C ASP A 11 -9.01 -7.52 -0.49
N SER A 12 -9.91 -7.06 -1.36
CA SER A 12 -9.58 -6.56 -2.69
C SER A 12 -8.67 -5.32 -2.61
N SER A 13 -8.98 -4.39 -1.72
CA SER A 13 -8.17 -3.18 -1.50
C SER A 13 -6.77 -3.51 -0.95
N ASN A 14 -6.69 -4.44 0.01
CA ASN A 14 -5.43 -4.93 0.55
C ASN A 14 -4.56 -5.61 -0.52
N GLN A 15 -5.17 -6.31 -1.47
CA GLN A 15 -4.44 -6.95 -2.57
C GLN A 15 -3.87 -5.93 -3.55
N ILE A 16 -4.64 -4.88 -3.87
CA ILE A 16 -4.17 -3.77 -4.72
C ILE A 16 -2.98 -3.06 -4.05
N GLU A 17 -3.09 -2.73 -2.75
CA GLU A 17 -2.01 -2.08 -2.00
C GLU A 17 -0.70 -2.90 -2.06
N LYS A 18 -0.77 -4.20 -1.77
CA LYS A 18 0.39 -5.10 -1.85
C LYS A 18 1.00 -5.15 -3.25
N THR A 19 0.15 -5.14 -4.27
CA THR A 19 0.57 -5.17 -5.68
C THR A 19 1.28 -3.86 -6.04
N VAL A 20 0.75 -2.70 -5.65
CA VAL A 20 1.38 -1.40 -5.85
C VAL A 20 2.75 -1.33 -5.15
N ILE A 21 2.83 -1.69 -3.86
CA ILE A 21 4.09 -1.66 -3.10
C ILE A 21 5.13 -2.55 -3.79
N LYS A 22 4.75 -3.78 -4.16
CA LYS A 22 5.65 -4.70 -4.86
C LYS A 22 6.15 -4.09 -6.18
N ALA A 23 5.26 -3.47 -6.96
CA ALA A 23 5.62 -2.86 -8.23
C ALA A 23 6.59 -1.70 -8.07
N LEU A 24 6.41 -0.88 -7.02
CA LEU A 24 7.29 0.24 -6.71
C LEU A 24 8.68 -0.25 -6.25
N ASP A 25 8.73 -1.27 -5.38
CA ASP A 25 9.98 -1.86 -4.90
C ASP A 25 10.79 -2.52 -6.02
N THR A 26 10.13 -3.18 -6.97
CA THR A 26 10.78 -3.83 -8.12
C THR A 26 10.90 -2.94 -9.35
N LYS A 27 10.37 -1.72 -9.31
CA LYS A 27 10.22 -0.81 -10.46
C LYS A 27 9.58 -1.49 -11.69
N ASP A 28 8.56 -2.31 -11.46
CA ASP A 28 7.87 -3.09 -12.49
C ASP A 28 6.71 -2.29 -13.10
N ARG A 29 6.98 -1.69 -14.27
CA ARG A 29 6.02 -0.91 -15.05
C ARG A 29 4.78 -1.74 -15.45
N ASN A 30 4.96 -3.00 -15.83
CA ASN A 30 3.87 -3.83 -16.31
C ASN A 30 2.91 -4.18 -15.18
N LEU A 31 3.44 -4.40 -13.98
CA LEU A 31 2.65 -4.67 -12.79
C LEU A 31 1.80 -3.46 -12.38
N ILE A 32 2.34 -2.23 -12.47
CA ILE A 32 1.54 -1.00 -12.30
C ILE A 32 0.47 -0.89 -13.38
N LYS A 33 0.82 -1.09 -14.65
CA LYS A 33 -0.16 -1.04 -15.77
C LYS A 33 -1.31 -2.03 -15.59
N SER A 34 -1.05 -3.20 -15.02
CA SER A 34 -2.06 -4.23 -14.77
C SER A 34 -3.17 -3.80 -13.81
N LEU A 35 -2.93 -2.78 -12.98
CA LEU A 35 -3.92 -2.23 -12.05
C LEU A 35 -4.93 -1.30 -12.74
N PHE A 36 -4.59 -0.80 -13.93
CA PHE A 36 -5.46 0.09 -14.69
C PHE A 36 -6.42 -0.67 -15.60
N SER A 37 -7.59 -0.09 -15.81
CA SER A 37 -8.52 -0.62 -16.81
C SER A 37 -7.94 -0.51 -18.23
N LYS A 38 -8.34 -1.41 -19.13
CA LYS A 38 -7.97 -1.36 -20.55
C LYS A 38 -8.28 -0.01 -21.22
N ARG A 39 -9.35 0.67 -20.77
CA ARG A 39 -9.72 2.00 -21.27
C ARG A 39 -8.73 3.06 -20.82
N ALA A 40 -8.33 3.05 -19.54
CA ALA A 40 -7.32 3.97 -19.03
C ALA A 40 -6.00 3.80 -19.81
N LEU A 41 -5.54 2.56 -19.98
CA LEU A 41 -4.34 2.25 -20.78
C LEU A 41 -4.44 2.68 -22.26
N LYS A 42 -5.65 2.75 -22.82
CA LYS A 42 -5.88 3.14 -24.22
C LYS A 42 -5.94 4.65 -24.42
N TYR A 43 -6.53 5.38 -23.48
CA TYR A 43 -6.87 6.80 -23.67
C TYR A 43 -5.89 7.77 -23.01
N ALA A 44 -5.16 7.34 -21.99
CA ALA A 44 -4.16 8.20 -21.38
C ALA A 44 -2.81 7.98 -22.08
N ALA A 45 -2.42 8.97 -22.87
CA ALA A 45 -1.23 8.96 -23.71
C ALA A 45 0.08 9.06 -22.90
N ASP A 46 -0.01 9.58 -21.69
CA ASP A 46 1.07 9.93 -20.77
C ASP A 46 1.22 8.96 -19.60
N ILE A 47 0.49 7.83 -19.58
CA ILE A 47 0.59 6.82 -18.51
C ILE A 47 2.03 6.34 -18.34
N ASP A 48 2.75 6.15 -19.45
CA ASP A 48 4.12 5.67 -19.41
C ASP A 48 5.08 6.66 -18.73
N GLU A 49 4.91 7.94 -19.02
CA GLU A 49 5.68 9.02 -18.40
C GLU A 49 5.32 9.21 -16.92
N GLY A 50 4.02 9.15 -16.59
CA GLY A 50 3.55 9.21 -15.22
C GLY A 50 4.07 8.07 -14.34
N ILE A 51 4.18 6.85 -14.88
CA ILE A 51 4.77 5.70 -14.17
C ILE A 51 6.27 5.92 -13.95
N ASP A 52 6.99 6.44 -14.94
CA ASP A 52 8.41 6.74 -14.79
C ASP A 52 8.67 7.83 -13.76
N TYR A 53 7.87 8.89 -13.77
CA TYR A 53 7.89 9.93 -12.74
C TYR A 53 7.67 9.34 -11.35
N MET A 54 6.67 8.46 -11.20
CA MET A 54 6.39 7.77 -9.94
C MET A 54 7.58 6.93 -9.45
N PHE A 55 8.30 6.25 -10.34
CA PHE A 55 9.51 5.49 -9.95
C PHE A 55 10.71 6.38 -9.61
N GLN A 56 10.80 7.57 -10.18
CA GLN A 56 11.86 8.53 -9.87
C GLN A 56 11.69 9.15 -8.47
N ILE A 57 10.46 9.48 -8.09
CA ILE A 57 10.15 10.03 -6.75
C ILE A 57 10.13 8.95 -5.65
N TYR A 58 10.05 7.68 -6.02
CA TYR A 58 10.03 6.57 -5.06
C TYR A 58 11.47 6.22 -4.63
N GLU A 59 11.89 6.82 -3.51
CA GLU A 59 13.22 6.60 -2.91
C GLU A 59 13.32 5.30 -2.08
N GLY A 60 12.23 4.54 -1.99
CA GLY A 60 12.15 3.29 -1.24
C GLY A 60 12.07 3.48 0.28
N GLN A 61 11.66 2.40 0.94
CA GLN A 61 11.29 2.29 2.36
C GLN A 61 9.86 2.72 2.68
N PHE A 62 8.86 2.03 2.11
CA PHE A 62 7.57 1.88 2.79
C PHE A 62 7.77 1.05 4.06
N LYS A 63 8.42 1.63 5.08
CA LYS A 63 8.46 1.05 6.41
C LYS A 63 7.04 1.11 6.92
N LYS A 64 6.35 -0.02 6.86
CA LYS A 64 5.12 -0.24 7.61
C LYS A 64 5.43 0.24 9.03
N LYS A 65 4.82 1.35 9.43
CA LYS A 65 4.95 1.83 10.80
C LYS A 65 4.22 0.79 11.63
N TYR A 66 4.94 -0.23 12.06
CA TYR A 66 4.50 -1.07 13.15
C TYR A 66 4.30 -0.08 14.28
N LEU A 67 3.04 0.24 14.58
CA LEU A 67 2.66 0.70 15.89
C LEU A 67 3.30 -0.33 16.80
N ILE A 68 4.35 0.09 17.49
CA ILE A 68 5.05 -0.66 18.50
C ILE A 68 3.92 -1.08 19.46
N THR A 69 3.44 -2.31 19.31
CA THR A 69 2.55 -2.89 20.29
C THR A 69 3.43 -2.96 21.52
N MET A 70 3.13 -2.08 22.49
CA MET A 70 3.89 -2.02 23.73
C MET A 70 4.04 -3.45 24.25
N PRO A 71 5.25 -3.89 24.63
CA PRO A 71 5.40 -5.18 25.26
C PRO A 71 4.39 -5.25 26.40
N ARG A 72 3.63 -6.36 26.47
CA ARG A 72 2.68 -6.74 27.53
C ARG A 72 3.42 -6.99 28.86
N ILE A 73 4.28 -6.06 29.25
CA ILE A 73 5.17 -6.05 30.41
C ILE A 73 4.98 -4.73 31.15
N TRP A 74 4.56 -3.65 30.46
CA TRP A 74 4.30 -2.33 31.05
C TRP A 74 2.94 -2.19 31.76
N SER A 75 2.17 -3.27 31.93
CA SER A 75 0.92 -3.26 32.71
C SER A 75 1.12 -3.09 34.22
N TRP A 76 2.36 -3.20 34.72
CA TRP A 76 2.67 -3.25 36.15
C TRP A 76 3.56 -2.12 36.66
N MET A 77 3.89 -1.10 35.84
CA MET A 77 4.68 0.04 36.32
C MET A 77 3.76 1.06 37.02
N PRO A 78 3.87 1.26 38.35
CA PRO A 78 3.17 2.36 38.99
C PRO A 78 3.76 3.68 38.52
N VAL A 79 2.88 4.59 38.07
CA VAL A 79 3.23 5.97 37.70
C VAL A 79 3.84 6.65 38.92
N ARG A 80 5.17 6.82 38.94
CA ARG A 80 5.80 7.75 39.88
C ARG A 80 5.39 9.15 39.45
N LYS A 81 4.40 9.72 40.15
CA LYS A 81 4.20 11.17 40.17
C LYS A 81 5.46 11.79 40.79
N ALA A 82 6.21 12.52 39.97
CA ALA A 82 7.09 13.56 40.44
C ALA A 82 6.26 14.84 40.65
#